data_AF-A0A0G4EB36-F1
#
_entry.id   AF-A0A0G4EB36-F1
#
_cell.length_a   1.000
_cell.length_b   1.000
_cell.length_c   1.000
_cell.angle_alpha   90.00
_cell.angle_beta   90.00
_cell.angle_gamma   90.00
#
_symmetry.space_group_name_H-M   'P 1'
#
loop_
_entity.id
_entity.type
_entity.pdbx_description
1 polymer ?
#
loop_
_entity_poly.entity_id
_entity_poly.type
_entity_poly.pdbx_seq_one_letter_code
_entity_poly.pdbx_strand_id
1 'polypeptide(L)'
;MRVRAGSFKSELGPGPCTPCRNEKFTSLPGSVSEADCFCNPGYITNRNDSQCYECEGGLDCSEPFPFHPRVEPGYYQLEVTLSILPEHVHQDEHEQDRDVRTQRWEWNASHYIALPKLAELGRPVGNDTYTRKMTSYDAGITALPVVVECLARDACLGTDPDTGLNLCKKGQHGFLCGACEGHYTRTSPFYSCATCNTYAQSMAAIVVANFVALGFIFGLTFLSQR
;
A
#
# COMPACT_ATOMS: atom_id res chain seq x y z
N MET A 1 3.67 -33.11 -20.58
CA MET A 1 4.83 -32.21 -20.44
C MET A 1 4.52 -31.20 -19.35
N ARG A 2 5.44 -30.98 -18.39
CA ARG A 2 5.27 -29.95 -17.36
C ARG A 2 5.90 -28.64 -17.85
N VAL A 3 5.14 -27.55 -17.81
CA VAL A 3 5.66 -26.20 -18.09
C VAL A 3 6.61 -25.82 -16.96
N ARG A 4 7.82 -25.36 -17.32
CA ARG A 4 8.85 -24.92 -16.36
C ARG A 4 8.71 -23.42 -16.10
N ALA A 5 9.24 -22.96 -14.97
CA ALA A 5 9.35 -21.54 -14.69
C ALA A 5 10.10 -20.81 -15.83
N GLY A 6 9.64 -19.60 -16.14
CA GLY A 6 10.16 -18.78 -17.26
C GLY A 6 9.60 -19.14 -18.64
N SER A 7 8.60 -20.03 -18.70
CA SER A 7 7.90 -20.39 -19.93
C SER A 7 6.39 -20.55 -19.68
N PHE A 8 5.60 -20.41 -20.73
CA PHE A 8 4.15 -20.63 -20.70
C PHE A 8 3.71 -21.51 -21.87
N LYS A 9 2.46 -22.00 -21.81
CA LYS A 9 1.88 -22.80 -22.89
C LYS A 9 0.36 -22.58 -23.04
N SER A 10 -0.02 -21.89 -24.11
CA SER A 10 -1.42 -21.59 -24.44
C SER A 10 -2.23 -22.79 -24.93
N GLU A 11 -1.58 -23.72 -25.63
CA GLU A 11 -2.25 -24.87 -26.23
C GLU A 11 -1.84 -26.20 -25.60
N LEU A 12 -2.84 -27.05 -25.34
CA LEU A 12 -2.61 -28.41 -24.89
C LEU A 12 -2.07 -29.25 -26.05
N GLY A 13 -0.88 -29.86 -25.86
CA GLY A 13 -0.28 -30.70 -26.89
C GLY A 13 1.17 -31.10 -26.60
N PRO A 14 1.81 -31.88 -27.49
CA PRO A 14 3.20 -32.31 -27.36
C PRO A 14 4.25 -31.26 -27.76
N GLY A 15 3.85 -30.05 -28.15
CA GLY A 15 4.78 -28.98 -28.56
C GLY A 15 5.67 -28.45 -27.41
N PRO A 16 6.77 -27.73 -27.72
CA PRO A 16 7.61 -27.06 -26.71
C PRO A 16 6.83 -25.95 -25.98
N CYS A 17 7.34 -25.52 -24.82
CA CYS A 17 6.80 -24.35 -24.11
C CYS A 17 7.38 -23.06 -24.72
N THR A 18 6.60 -21.99 -24.75
CA THR A 18 7.04 -20.68 -25.24
C THR A 18 7.75 -19.94 -24.11
N PRO A 19 8.98 -19.44 -24.30
CA PRO A 19 9.66 -18.64 -23.28
C PRO A 19 8.96 -17.29 -23.07
N CYS A 20 9.08 -16.72 -21.87
CA CYS A 20 8.68 -15.33 -21.65
C CYS A 20 9.54 -14.36 -22.48
N ARG A 21 9.03 -13.14 -22.73
CA ARG A 21 9.50 -12.18 -23.74
C ARG A 21 11.01 -11.93 -23.77
N ASN A 22 11.66 -11.79 -22.60
CA ASN A 22 13.11 -11.61 -22.47
C ASN A 22 13.58 -12.13 -21.11
N GLU A 23 14.89 -12.06 -20.86
CA GLU A 23 15.56 -12.53 -19.64
C GLU A 23 15.14 -11.79 -18.36
N LYS A 24 14.46 -10.64 -18.45
CA LYS A 24 13.90 -9.92 -17.31
C LYS A 24 12.52 -10.44 -16.91
N PHE A 25 11.90 -11.29 -17.71
CA PHE A 25 10.61 -11.92 -17.39
C PHE A 25 10.81 -13.37 -16.95
N THR A 26 9.90 -13.82 -16.09
CA THR A 26 9.76 -15.20 -15.68
C THR A 26 8.29 -15.55 -15.46
N SER A 27 8.00 -16.80 -15.16
CA SER A 27 6.64 -17.30 -14.93
C SER A 27 6.67 -18.43 -13.90
N LEU A 28 5.53 -18.74 -13.30
CA LEU A 28 5.41 -19.90 -12.42
C LEU A 28 5.38 -21.21 -13.24
N PRO A 29 5.78 -22.34 -12.63
CA PRO A 29 5.55 -23.64 -13.25
C PRO A 29 4.07 -23.87 -13.53
N GLY A 30 3.73 -24.31 -14.74
CA GLY A 30 2.34 -24.54 -15.13
C GLY A 30 1.64 -23.36 -15.78
N SER A 31 2.31 -22.22 -16.00
CA SER A 31 1.74 -21.07 -16.71
C SER A 31 1.18 -21.44 -18.08
N VAL A 32 -0.02 -20.94 -18.35
CA VAL A 32 -0.82 -21.24 -19.56
C VAL A 32 -0.91 -20.05 -20.51
N SER A 33 -0.45 -18.87 -20.10
CA SER A 33 -0.58 -17.64 -20.89
C SER A 33 0.69 -16.79 -20.83
N GLU A 34 0.93 -15.96 -21.85
CA GLU A 34 1.95 -14.90 -21.79
C GLU A 34 1.63 -13.90 -20.66
N ALA A 35 0.34 -13.72 -20.34
CA ALA A 35 -0.10 -12.87 -19.23
C ALA A 35 0.33 -13.41 -17.85
N ASP A 36 0.75 -14.67 -17.76
CA ASP A 36 1.29 -15.25 -16.52
C ASP A 36 2.80 -14.93 -16.34
N CYS A 37 3.42 -14.24 -17.31
CA CYS A 37 4.80 -13.78 -17.20
C CYS A 37 4.88 -12.48 -16.39
N PHE A 38 5.76 -12.44 -15.39
CA PHE A 38 6.05 -11.30 -14.53
C PHE A 38 7.55 -11.03 -14.47
N CYS A 39 7.97 -9.91 -13.88
CA CYS A 39 9.38 -9.55 -13.82
C CYS A 39 10.19 -10.43 -12.84
N ASN A 40 11.44 -10.73 -13.21
CA ASN A 40 12.41 -11.39 -12.36
C ASN A 40 12.76 -10.54 -11.12
N PRO A 41 13.35 -11.15 -10.07
CA PRO A 41 13.90 -10.41 -8.94
C PRO A 41 14.82 -9.28 -9.38
N GLY A 42 14.73 -8.14 -8.70
CA GLY A 42 15.45 -6.90 -9.05
C GLY A 42 14.78 -6.06 -10.15
N TYR A 43 13.65 -6.50 -10.70
CA TYR A 43 12.92 -5.77 -11.75
C TYR A 43 11.45 -5.54 -11.41
N ILE A 44 10.88 -4.49 -12.01
CA ILE A 44 9.47 -4.13 -11.89
C ILE A 44 8.84 -3.80 -13.23
N THR A 45 7.58 -4.20 -13.41
CA THR A 45 6.83 -3.92 -14.62
C THR A 45 6.43 -2.45 -14.68
N ASN A 46 6.70 -1.80 -15.80
CA ASN A 46 6.12 -0.51 -16.14
C ASN A 46 4.80 -0.74 -16.89
N ARG A 47 3.69 -0.20 -16.36
CA ARG A 47 2.37 -0.42 -16.96
C ARG A 47 2.16 0.27 -18.30
N ASN A 48 2.94 1.30 -18.64
CA ASN A 48 2.77 2.03 -19.89
C ASN A 48 3.23 1.22 -21.12
N ASP A 49 4.32 0.47 -20.98
CA ASP A 49 4.94 -0.29 -22.08
C ASP A 49 5.03 -1.80 -21.81
N SER A 50 4.58 -2.24 -20.63
CA SER A 50 4.65 -3.63 -20.18
C SER A 50 6.08 -4.20 -20.25
N GLN A 51 7.09 -3.39 -19.94
CA GLN A 51 8.50 -3.79 -19.86
C GLN A 51 8.97 -3.86 -18.40
N CYS A 52 9.98 -4.69 -18.15
CA CYS A 52 10.65 -4.78 -16.85
C CYS A 52 11.80 -3.78 -16.75
N TYR A 53 11.70 -2.87 -15.79
CA TYR A 53 12.72 -1.88 -15.43
C TYR A 53 13.43 -2.29 -14.15
N GLU A 54 14.64 -1.79 -13.95
CA GLU A 54 15.38 -2.03 -12.70
C GLU A 54 14.61 -1.45 -11.51
N CYS A 55 14.64 -2.17 -10.41
CA CYS A 55 13.96 -1.77 -9.19
C CYS A 55 14.64 -0.55 -8.56
N GLU A 56 13.85 0.50 -8.30
CA GLU A 56 14.34 1.70 -7.62
C GLU A 56 14.38 1.51 -6.10
N GLY A 57 15.16 2.35 -5.42
CA GLY A 57 15.36 2.27 -3.96
C GLY A 57 14.06 2.45 -3.17
N GLY A 58 13.90 1.68 -2.10
CA GLY A 58 12.72 1.67 -1.25
C GLY A 58 11.64 0.67 -1.66
N LEU A 59 11.74 0.06 -2.86
CA LEU A 59 10.99 -1.14 -3.23
C LEU A 59 11.78 -2.38 -2.81
N ASP A 60 11.09 -3.36 -2.23
CA ASP A 60 11.67 -4.68 -1.96
C ASP A 60 11.45 -5.57 -3.17
N CYS A 61 12.45 -5.69 -4.06
CA CYS A 61 12.46 -6.56 -5.25
C CYS A 61 13.24 -7.85 -5.10
N SER A 62 13.37 -8.35 -3.87
CA SER A 62 14.10 -9.59 -3.56
C SER A 62 13.40 -10.84 -4.14
N GLU A 63 12.07 -10.80 -4.26
CA GLU A 63 11.25 -11.88 -4.78
C GLU A 63 10.48 -11.42 -6.02
N PRO A 64 10.11 -12.34 -6.93
CA PRO A 64 9.24 -11.99 -8.04
C PRO A 64 7.83 -11.67 -7.52
N PHE A 65 7.23 -10.57 -7.97
CA PHE A 65 5.87 -10.19 -7.55
C PHE A 65 4.84 -10.49 -8.63
N PRO A 66 3.93 -11.45 -8.39
CA PRO A 66 2.81 -11.67 -9.28
C PRO A 66 1.68 -10.63 -9.10
N PHE A 67 1.61 -9.92 -7.96
CA PHE A 67 0.43 -9.13 -7.61
C PHE A 67 0.74 -7.69 -7.18
N HIS A 68 1.46 -7.51 -6.07
CA HIS A 68 1.64 -6.21 -5.42
C HIS A 68 3.13 -5.90 -5.23
N PRO A 69 3.61 -4.72 -5.65
CA PRO A 69 4.93 -4.23 -5.26
C PRO A 69 5.02 -4.14 -3.73
N ARG A 70 6.17 -4.55 -3.18
CA ARG A 70 6.47 -4.42 -1.74
C ARG A 70 7.44 -3.27 -1.54
N VAL A 71 7.33 -2.56 -0.42
CA VAL A 71 8.29 -1.55 0.00
C VAL A 71 9.11 -1.99 1.20
N GLU A 72 10.35 -1.53 1.23
CA GLU A 72 11.26 -1.76 2.35
C GLU A 72 10.83 -0.97 3.60
N PRO A 73 11.20 -1.42 4.81
CA PRO A 73 11.02 -0.64 6.02
C PRO A 73 11.63 0.76 5.90
N GLY A 74 10.94 1.78 6.44
CA GLY A 74 11.32 3.19 6.29
C GLY A 74 10.76 3.89 5.06
N TYR A 75 10.10 3.15 4.16
CA TYR A 75 9.45 3.70 2.98
C TYR A 75 7.93 3.52 3.03
N TYR A 76 7.24 4.33 2.23
CA TYR A 76 5.79 4.32 2.09
C TYR A 76 5.43 4.39 0.61
N GLN A 77 4.54 3.50 0.17
CA GLN A 77 3.99 3.50 -1.17
C GLN A 77 2.73 4.37 -1.24
N LEU A 78 2.60 5.20 -2.28
CA LEU A 78 1.41 6.02 -2.44
C LEU A 78 0.15 5.14 -2.56
N GLU A 79 -0.83 5.41 -1.71
CA GLU A 79 -2.12 4.73 -1.68
C GLU A 79 -3.23 5.62 -2.22
N VAL A 80 -4.23 5.00 -2.84
CA VAL A 80 -5.46 5.64 -3.29
C VAL A 80 -6.66 4.90 -2.71
N THR A 81 -7.74 5.63 -2.47
CA THR A 81 -9.03 5.06 -2.07
C THR A 81 -9.98 5.18 -3.25
N LEU A 82 -10.40 4.05 -3.81
CA LEU A 82 -11.45 4.00 -4.81
C LEU A 82 -12.80 3.98 -4.10
N SER A 83 -13.62 4.99 -4.34
CA SER A 83 -15.00 5.07 -3.84
C SER A 83 -15.96 4.91 -5.01
N ILE A 84 -16.73 3.83 -5.01
CA ILE A 84 -17.80 3.58 -5.97
C ILE A 84 -19.09 4.05 -5.32
N LEU A 85 -19.65 5.13 -5.86
CA LEU A 85 -20.95 5.63 -5.43
C LEU A 85 -22.06 4.80 -6.09
N PRO A 86 -23.16 4.50 -5.38
CA PRO A 86 -24.35 3.94 -6.01
C PRO A 86 -24.85 4.95 -7.06
N GLU A 87 -25.24 4.44 -8.22
CA GLU A 87 -25.89 5.24 -9.25
C GLU A 87 -27.17 5.84 -8.64
N HIS A 88 -27.25 7.16 -8.55
CA HIS A 88 -28.50 7.81 -8.19
C HIS A 88 -29.51 7.46 -9.29
N VAL A 89 -30.47 6.61 -8.96
CA VAL A 89 -31.68 6.44 -9.77
C VAL A 89 -32.33 7.81 -9.80
N HIS A 90 -32.12 8.55 -10.89
CA HIS A 90 -32.95 9.70 -11.22
C HIS A 90 -34.38 9.17 -11.34
N GLN A 91 -35.19 9.42 -10.32
CA GLN A 91 -36.64 9.35 -10.41
C GLN A 91 -37.11 10.55 -11.23
N ASP A 92 -36.84 10.51 -12.54
CA ASP A 92 -37.52 11.38 -13.47
C ASP A 92 -38.81 10.66 -13.87
N GLU A 93 -39.90 11.04 -13.20
CA GLU A 93 -41.24 10.81 -13.73
C GLU A 93 -41.31 11.45 -15.13
N HIS A 94 -41.73 10.62 -16.10
CA HIS A 94 -42.04 10.96 -17.49
C HIS A 94 -40.87 11.36 -18.40
N GLU A 95 -40.33 10.41 -19.17
CA GLU A 95 -40.39 10.57 -20.62
C GLU A 95 -40.35 9.23 -21.38
N GLN A 96 -41.34 9.08 -22.24
CA GLN A 96 -41.62 7.93 -23.07
C GLN A 96 -40.77 8.00 -24.34
N ASP A 97 -40.24 6.84 -24.78
CA ASP A 97 -39.88 6.55 -26.18
C ASP A 97 -38.57 7.14 -26.75
N ARG A 98 -37.45 6.39 -26.64
CA ARG A 98 -36.67 5.90 -27.80
C ARG A 98 -35.37 5.18 -27.42
N ASP A 99 -35.32 3.93 -27.87
CA ASP A 99 -34.22 3.22 -28.54
C ASP A 99 -32.76 3.50 -28.10
N VAL A 100 -32.23 2.52 -27.34
CA VAL A 100 -30.84 2.05 -27.23
C VAL A 100 -29.76 3.06 -27.64
N ARG A 101 -29.52 4.06 -26.78
CA ARG A 101 -28.33 4.91 -26.86
C ARG A 101 -27.18 4.21 -26.13
N THR A 102 -26.28 3.62 -26.90
CA THR A 102 -24.94 3.20 -26.49
C THR A 102 -24.28 4.30 -25.66
N GLN A 103 -24.25 4.13 -24.33
CA GLN A 103 -23.55 5.05 -23.44
C GLN A 103 -22.04 4.81 -23.54
N ARG A 104 -21.43 5.60 -24.41
CA ARG A 104 -19.99 5.87 -24.47
C ARG A 104 -19.63 6.68 -23.23
N TRP A 105 -18.98 6.05 -22.27
CA TRP A 105 -18.39 6.73 -21.12
C TRP A 105 -16.99 7.21 -21.50
N GLU A 106 -16.87 8.47 -21.90
CA GLU A 106 -15.57 9.12 -22.13
C GLU A 106 -15.15 9.79 -20.82
N TRP A 107 -14.23 9.15 -20.10
CA TRP A 107 -13.46 9.83 -19.07
C TRP A 107 -12.42 10.70 -19.75
N ASN A 108 -12.56 12.02 -19.62
CA ASN A 108 -11.53 12.99 -19.99
C ASN A 108 -10.44 13.01 -18.91
N ALA A 109 -9.77 11.86 -18.75
CA ALA A 109 -8.40 11.84 -18.23
C ALA A 109 -7.51 11.92 -19.46
N SER A 110 -6.62 12.91 -19.50
CA SER A 110 -5.83 13.26 -20.68
C SER A 110 -4.90 12.14 -21.18
N HIS A 111 -4.83 10.99 -20.51
CA HIS A 111 -4.09 9.82 -20.94
C HIS A 111 -4.84 8.54 -20.56
N TYR A 112 -4.98 7.66 -21.55
CA TYR A 112 -5.57 6.33 -21.47
C TYR A 112 -4.97 5.51 -20.31
N ILE A 113 -5.72 5.35 -19.23
CA ILE A 113 -5.48 4.30 -18.24
C ILE A 113 -6.72 3.41 -18.26
N ALA A 114 -6.56 2.18 -18.74
CA ALA A 114 -7.61 1.18 -18.63
C ALA A 114 -7.79 0.85 -17.13
N LEU A 115 -8.87 1.35 -16.54
CA LEU A 115 -9.32 0.91 -15.22
C LEU A 115 -9.46 -0.63 -15.24
N PRO A 116 -9.06 -1.35 -14.17
CA PRO A 116 -9.38 -2.77 -14.06
C PRO A 116 -10.89 -2.94 -14.23
N LYS A 117 -11.31 -3.94 -15.02
CA LYS A 117 -12.74 -4.20 -15.25
C LYS A 117 -13.41 -4.36 -13.89
N LEU A 118 -14.41 -3.53 -13.58
CA LEU A 118 -15.13 -3.58 -12.30
C LEU A 118 -15.68 -4.98 -11.95
N ALA A 119 -15.87 -5.84 -12.94
CA ALA A 119 -16.25 -7.24 -12.77
C ALA A 119 -15.20 -8.09 -12.02
N GLU A 120 -13.91 -7.74 -12.11
CA GLU A 120 -12.80 -8.41 -11.42
C GLU A 120 -12.62 -7.92 -9.97
N LEU A 121 -13.25 -6.79 -9.62
CA LEU A 121 -13.21 -6.21 -8.27
C LEU A 121 -14.28 -6.78 -7.33
N GLY A 122 -15.08 -7.77 -7.76
CA GLY A 122 -16.07 -8.45 -6.91
C GLY A 122 -17.14 -7.50 -6.38
N ARG A 123 -17.83 -6.77 -7.28
CA ARG A 123 -18.89 -5.80 -6.93
C ARG A 123 -19.95 -6.45 -6.01
N PRO A 124 -20.16 -5.96 -4.78
CA PRO A 124 -21.39 -6.26 -4.04
C PRO A 124 -22.54 -5.54 -4.73
N VAL A 125 -23.58 -6.28 -5.12
CA VAL A 125 -24.83 -5.72 -5.62
C VAL A 125 -25.56 -5.14 -4.40
N GLY A 126 -25.45 -3.83 -4.18
CA GLY A 126 -26.08 -3.13 -3.05
C GLY A 126 -26.11 -1.62 -3.23
N ASN A 127 -26.93 -0.94 -2.43
CA ASN A 127 -27.08 0.52 -2.41
C ASN A 127 -25.99 1.24 -1.59
N ASP A 128 -24.99 0.51 -1.10
CA ASP A 128 -23.94 1.05 -0.24
C ASP A 128 -22.78 1.61 -1.06
N THR A 129 -22.19 2.70 -0.58
CA THR A 129 -20.92 3.20 -1.09
C THR A 129 -19.81 2.21 -0.80
N TYR A 130 -19.25 1.62 -1.85
CA TYR A 130 -18.14 0.69 -1.73
C TYR A 130 -16.81 1.46 -1.78
N THR A 131 -15.99 1.30 -0.75
CA THR A 131 -14.65 1.90 -0.70
C THR A 131 -13.59 0.82 -0.63
N ARG A 132 -12.56 0.92 -1.47
CA ARG A 132 -11.42 0.00 -1.45
C ARG A 132 -10.12 0.79 -1.49
N LYS A 133 -9.25 0.51 -0.51
CA LYS A 133 -7.87 1.00 -0.52
C LYS A 133 -7.00 0.08 -1.37
N MET A 134 -6.10 0.68 -2.12
CA MET A 134 -5.11 -0.01 -2.95
C MET A 134 -3.96 0.96 -3.22
N THR A 135 -2.85 0.44 -3.74
CA THR A 135 -1.72 1.30 -4.12
C THR A 135 -2.03 2.06 -5.41
N SER A 136 -1.35 3.19 -5.64
CA SER A 136 -1.50 3.96 -6.90
C SER A 136 -1.12 3.14 -8.12
N TYR A 137 -0.16 2.23 -7.95
CA TYR A 137 0.28 1.29 -8.98
C TYR A 137 -0.80 0.24 -9.27
N ASP A 138 -1.38 -0.39 -8.23
CA ASP A 138 -2.42 -1.41 -8.40
C ASP A 138 -3.69 -0.84 -9.03
N ALA A 139 -4.03 0.40 -8.68
CA ALA A 139 -5.11 1.17 -9.29
C ALA A 139 -4.85 1.53 -10.76
N GLY A 140 -3.63 1.31 -11.28
CA GLY A 140 -3.21 1.70 -12.61
C GLY A 140 -2.98 3.20 -12.78
N ILE A 141 -3.04 4.00 -11.71
CA ILE A 141 -2.88 5.46 -11.76
C ILE A 141 -1.44 5.84 -12.07
N THR A 142 -0.48 5.05 -11.59
CA THR A 142 0.95 5.28 -11.83
C THR A 142 1.56 4.13 -12.62
N ALA A 143 2.43 4.47 -13.58
CA ALA A 143 3.10 3.50 -14.44
C ALA A 143 4.10 2.61 -13.69
N LEU A 144 4.73 3.18 -12.66
CA LEU A 144 5.62 2.54 -11.69
C LEU A 144 5.09 2.83 -10.27
N PRO A 145 5.46 2.04 -9.26
CA PRO A 145 5.12 2.36 -7.88
C PRO A 145 5.80 3.64 -7.45
N VAL A 146 5.02 4.53 -6.82
CA VAL A 146 5.56 5.76 -6.23
C VAL A 146 5.84 5.48 -4.78
N VAL A 147 7.13 5.47 -4.45
CA VAL A 147 7.63 5.20 -3.10
C VAL A 147 8.30 6.46 -2.56
N VAL A 148 8.02 6.77 -1.30
CA VAL A 148 8.52 7.95 -0.61
C VAL A 148 9.06 7.54 0.75
N GLU A 149 10.18 8.14 1.14
CA GLU A 149 10.78 7.88 2.45
C GLU A 149 9.94 8.50 3.58
N CYS A 150 9.77 7.77 4.67
CA CYS A 150 9.05 8.25 5.84
C CYS A 150 9.94 9.17 6.68
N LEU A 151 9.36 10.31 7.13
CA LEU A 151 10.06 11.27 8.00
C LEU A 151 10.51 10.63 9.32
N ALA A 152 9.65 9.81 9.92
CA ALA A 152 10.00 8.92 11.01
C ALA A 152 10.20 7.52 10.40
N ARG A 153 11.44 7.18 10.02
CA ARG A 153 11.72 5.90 9.33
C ARG A 153 11.19 4.68 10.10
N ASP A 154 11.26 4.70 11.43
CA ASP A 154 10.78 3.61 12.27
C ASP A 154 9.24 3.49 12.34
N ALA A 155 8.51 4.47 11.80
CA ALA A 155 7.06 4.43 11.68
C ALA A 155 6.56 3.51 10.58
N CYS A 156 7.34 3.36 9.50
CA CYS A 156 6.96 2.61 8.32
C CYS A 156 7.61 1.24 8.35
N LEU A 157 6.79 0.19 8.47
CA LEU A 157 7.24 -1.19 8.62
C LEU A 157 7.34 -1.92 7.27
N GLY A 158 7.09 -1.24 6.16
CA GLY A 158 7.05 -1.81 4.82
C GLY A 158 5.60 -2.07 4.37
N THR A 159 5.40 -3.18 3.65
CA THR A 159 4.11 -3.55 3.06
C THR A 159 3.56 -4.85 3.63
N ASP A 160 2.24 -4.93 3.76
CA ASP A 160 1.53 -6.16 4.06
C ASP A 160 1.58 -7.11 2.85
N PRO A 161 2.06 -8.36 3.01
CA PRO A 161 2.31 -9.27 1.89
C PRO A 161 1.04 -9.75 1.19
N ASP A 162 -0.11 -9.73 1.88
CA ASP A 162 -1.38 -10.24 1.37
C ASP A 162 -2.15 -9.13 0.64
N THR A 163 -2.11 -7.90 1.16
CA THR A 163 -2.91 -6.78 0.65
C THR A 163 -2.12 -5.79 -0.21
N GLY A 164 -0.80 -5.76 -0.10
CA GLY A 164 0.04 -4.76 -0.77
C GLY A 164 -0.03 -3.36 -0.16
N LEU A 165 -0.70 -3.19 0.99
CA LEU A 165 -0.86 -1.90 1.66
C LEU A 165 0.26 -1.60 2.66
N ASN A 166 0.47 -0.32 2.98
CA ASN A 166 1.52 0.07 3.92
C ASN A 166 1.19 -0.39 5.35
N LEU A 167 2.22 -0.90 6.02
CA LEU A 167 2.17 -1.24 7.44
C LEU A 167 2.77 -0.11 8.27
N CYS A 168 1.95 0.48 9.14
CA CYS A 168 2.39 1.46 10.10
C CYS A 168 2.67 0.83 11.46
N LYS A 169 3.68 1.34 12.17
CA LYS A 169 3.94 1.01 13.57
C LYS A 169 2.71 1.31 14.42
N LYS A 170 2.44 0.48 15.43
CA LYS A 170 1.29 0.64 16.34
C LYS A 170 1.19 2.07 16.88
N GLY A 171 -0.02 2.62 16.87
CA GLY A 171 -0.28 4.01 17.26
C GLY A 171 -0.04 5.02 16.15
N GLN A 172 0.34 4.59 14.94
CA GLN A 172 0.52 5.42 13.77
C GLN A 172 -0.41 5.01 12.64
N HIS A 173 -0.87 6.00 11.87
CA HIS A 173 -1.73 5.80 10.71
C HIS A 173 -1.60 6.96 9.71
N GLY A 174 -2.36 6.88 8.61
CA GLY A 174 -2.44 7.94 7.60
C GLY A 174 -1.25 7.99 6.65
N PHE A 175 -1.18 9.08 5.88
CA PHE A 175 -0.12 9.30 4.90
C PHE A 175 1.27 9.31 5.57
N LEU A 176 2.23 8.57 5.01
CA LEU A 176 3.58 8.38 5.55
C LEU A 176 3.63 7.81 6.98
N CYS A 177 2.56 7.15 7.43
CA CYS A 177 2.38 6.77 8.84
C CYS A 177 2.59 7.95 9.80
N GLY A 178 2.35 9.18 9.35
CA GLY A 178 2.76 10.39 10.07
C GLY A 178 1.75 10.89 11.10
N ALA A 179 0.56 10.28 11.16
CA ALA A 179 -0.49 10.66 12.10
C ALA A 179 -0.52 9.71 13.30
N CYS A 180 -0.73 10.26 14.50
CA CYS A 180 -0.86 9.48 15.71
C CYS A 180 -2.32 9.08 15.94
N GLU A 181 -2.56 7.82 16.27
CA GLU A 181 -3.87 7.34 16.73
C GLU A 181 -4.26 7.99 18.07
N GLY A 182 -5.54 7.84 18.45
CA GLY A 182 -6.01 8.25 19.77
C GLY A 182 -5.16 7.62 20.88
N HIS A 183 -4.82 8.41 21.90
CA HIS A 183 -3.91 8.07 23.00
C HIS A 183 -2.42 8.00 22.64
N TYR A 184 -2.03 8.42 21.44
CA TYR A 184 -0.64 8.63 21.07
C TYR A 184 -0.38 10.10 20.74
N THR A 185 0.86 10.55 20.94
CA THR A 185 1.32 11.91 20.62
C THR A 185 2.76 11.88 20.13
N ARG A 186 3.18 12.91 19.41
CA ARG A 186 4.59 13.10 19.03
C ARG A 186 5.03 14.52 19.31
N THR A 187 6.29 14.67 19.70
CA THR A 187 6.92 15.97 19.96
C THR A 187 7.61 16.56 18.73
N SER A 188 7.99 15.72 17.76
CA SER A 188 8.65 16.14 16.52
C SER A 188 8.27 15.21 15.36
N PRO A 189 8.26 15.72 14.11
CA PRO A 189 7.87 14.95 12.92
C PRO A 189 8.82 13.80 12.58
N PHE A 190 10.04 13.79 13.13
CA PHE A 190 11.06 12.78 12.88
C PHE A 190 11.02 11.59 13.84
N TYR A 191 10.17 11.64 14.87
CA TYR A 191 10.01 10.56 15.85
C TYR A 191 8.67 9.86 15.68
N SER A 192 8.65 8.55 15.92
CA SER A 192 7.42 7.77 16.03
C SER A 192 6.52 8.29 17.14
N CYS A 193 5.21 8.14 16.96
CA CYS A 193 4.23 8.43 18.00
C CYS A 193 4.49 7.61 19.28
N ALA A 194 4.42 8.27 20.43
CA ALA A 194 4.56 7.68 21.75
C ALA A 194 3.21 7.67 22.47
N THR A 195 2.98 6.69 23.34
CA THR A 195 1.76 6.61 24.14
C THR A 195 1.67 7.81 25.09
N CYS A 196 0.51 8.46 25.12
CA CYS A 196 0.21 9.46 26.14
C CYS A 196 0.21 8.78 27.52
N ASN A 197 0.97 9.32 28.47
CA ASN A 197 0.86 8.90 29.85
C ASN A 197 -0.56 9.20 30.35
N THR A 198 -1.11 8.27 31.13
CA THR A 198 -2.37 8.55 31.84
C THR A 198 -2.15 9.67 32.86
N TYR A 199 -3.21 10.41 33.19
CA TYR A 199 -3.15 11.45 34.23
C TYR A 199 -2.55 10.92 35.55
N ALA A 200 -2.91 9.68 35.92
CA ALA A 200 -2.37 9.01 37.10
C ALA A 200 -0.86 8.77 37.01
N GLN A 201 -0.35 8.32 35.86
CA GLN A 201 1.10 8.12 35.66
C GLN A 201 1.86 9.45 35.69
N SER A 202 1.30 10.51 35.09
CA SER A 202 1.89 11.85 35.16
C SER A 202 1.96 12.37 36.59
N MET A 203 0.88 12.20 37.37
CA MET A 203 0.86 12.60 38.78
C MET A 203 1.85 11.79 39.62
N ALA A 204 1.90 10.46 39.44
CA ALA A 204 2.87 9.62 40.13
C ALA A 204 4.32 10.01 39.81
N ALA A 205 4.64 10.30 38.54
CA ALA A 205 5.97 10.74 38.14
C ALA A 205 6.39 12.05 38.81
N ILE A 206 5.49 13.04 38.89
CA ILE A 206 5.75 14.31 39.56
C ILE A 206 5.99 14.10 41.07
N VAL A 207 5.18 13.26 41.72
CA VAL A 207 5.34 12.96 43.15
C VAL A 207 6.69 12.29 43.40
N VAL A 208 7.04 11.27 42.63
CA VAL A 208 8.32 10.56 42.75
C VAL A 208 9.50 11.50 42.50
N ALA A 209 9.45 12.33 41.46
CA ALA A 209 10.51 13.30 41.17
C ALA A 209 10.73 14.29 42.33
N ASN A 210 9.66 14.74 42.99
CA ASN A 210 9.76 15.59 44.16
C ASN A 210 10.44 14.88 45.34
N PHE A 211 10.10 13.62 45.62
CA PHE A 211 10.77 12.86 46.68
C PHE A 211 12.26 12.63 46.40
N VAL A 212 12.62 12.34 45.15
CA VAL A 212 14.03 12.21 44.74
C VAL A 212 14.77 13.53 44.93
N ALA A 213 14.18 14.65 44.52
CA ALA A 213 14.78 15.97 44.70
C ALA A 213 14.97 16.33 46.18
N LEU A 214 13.96 16.08 47.03
CA LEU A 214 14.08 16.28 48.47
C LEU A 214 15.16 15.40 49.08
N GLY A 215 15.19 14.10 48.73
CA GLY A 215 16.24 13.19 49.18
C GLY A 215 17.64 13.67 48.80
N PHE A 216 17.80 14.22 47.59
CA PHE A 216 19.05 14.79 47.13
C PHE A 216 19.45 16.05 47.91
N ILE A 217 18.50 16.97 48.16
CA ILE A 217 18.73 18.18 48.97
C ILE A 217 19.13 17.81 50.41
N PHE A 218 18.41 16.88 51.04
CA PHE A 218 18.75 16.41 52.39
C PHE A 218 20.11 15.72 52.42
N GLY A 219 20.43 14.90 51.42
CA GLY A 219 21.74 14.25 51.29
C GLY A 219 22.89 15.26 51.15
N LEU A 220 22.74 16.26 50.28
CA LEU A 220 23.72 17.34 50.14
C LEU A 220 23.87 18.17 51.42
N THR A 221 22.76 18.46 52.10
CA THR A 221 22.77 19.21 53.37
C THR A 221 23.47 18.42 54.48
N PHE A 222 23.26 17.10 54.53
CA PHE A 222 23.95 16.24 55.49
C PHE A 222 25.45 16.17 55.22
N LEU A 223 25.85 16.09 53.94
CA LEU A 223 27.25 16.08 53.54
C LEU A 223 27.96 17.42 53.81
N SER A 224 27.25 18.56 53.72
CA SER A 224 27.86 19.87 53.97
C SER A 224 28.07 20.19 55.45
N GLN A 225 27.34 19.52 56.34
CA GLN A 225 27.48 19.69 57.80
C GLN A 225 28.57 18.81 58.42
N ARG A 226 29.20 17.94 57.63
CA ARG A 226 30.24 17.00 58.08
C ARG A 226 31.61 17.41 57.55
#